data_AF-A0A519KSS4-F1
#
_entry.id   AF-A0A519KSS4-F1
#
_cell.length_a   1.000
_cell.length_b   1.000
_cell.length_c   1.000
_cell.angle_alpha   90.00
_cell.angle_beta   90.00
_cell.angle_gamma   90.00
#
_symmetry.space_group_name_H-M   'P 1'
#
loop_
_entity.id
_entity.type
_entity.pdbx_description
1 polymer ?
#
loop_
_entity_poly.entity_id
_entity_poly.type
_entity_poly.pdbx_seq_one_letter_code
_entity_poly.pdbx_strand_id
1 'polypeptide(L)'
;MRRAWGALAAILLLAAAGSAPAGPDTPESLRAEAFEAAQWAIASDAADALTRVSARFAQGDDALGRLAEEREDLIVRRDRLERALERHYASADPADLEARVQAQADWEATSARLAVIDADIEARFPAYSELTSPRALSIAETQQLLRPDEGLLLVLVNPEATYVWAVTRERVAWTRAETLDEARLNATVDRLRQSLSATAAPRGDDVDPTLFAGRQPAPFDRSESWRLYSQLILPVEETFKDKTTLITVTTGALTALPLSVLTTAPPRGSDADPDALAATPWLSDRYALASLPSVSSLRSLRCYLVADPALRSPGCPAMPGATARPASTARPLRLAAFGAPLLAGAPADPTRGAPAAETVMDGRLADVEKLKALPYLRGSRLELEALKARYPDSVVRIGAEATEQAVRATDLDALARAR
;
A
#
# COMPACT_ATOMS: atom_id res chain seq x y z
N MET A 1 -29.58 -13.40 5.84
CA MET A 1 -29.98 -12.76 7.12
C MET A 1 -28.82 -12.20 7.96
N ARG A 2 -27.56 -12.30 7.50
CA ARG A 2 -26.35 -11.73 8.13
C ARG A 2 -26.19 -10.19 8.03
N ARG A 3 -27.06 -9.47 7.32
CA ARG A 3 -26.96 -8.01 7.10
C ARG A 3 -27.83 -7.15 8.03
N ALA A 4 -28.74 -7.76 8.80
CA ALA A 4 -29.70 -7.01 9.60
C ALA A 4 -29.23 -6.71 11.04
N TRP A 5 -28.28 -7.49 11.58
CA TRP A 5 -27.92 -7.41 13.01
C TRP A 5 -26.69 -6.52 13.26
N GLY A 6 -25.73 -6.45 12.32
CA GLY A 6 -24.66 -5.45 12.34
C GLY A 6 -25.19 -4.01 12.23
N ALA A 7 -26.32 -3.81 11.53
CA ALA A 7 -27.00 -2.52 11.45
C ALA A 7 -27.63 -2.10 12.78
N LEU A 8 -28.18 -3.04 13.56
CA LEU A 8 -28.87 -2.73 14.82
C LEU A 8 -27.90 -2.40 15.97
N ALA A 9 -26.73 -3.03 16.04
CA ALA A 9 -25.70 -2.69 17.02
C ALA A 9 -25.01 -1.35 16.72
N ALA A 10 -24.80 -1.03 15.43
CA ALA A 10 -24.31 0.28 15.02
C ALA A 10 -25.31 1.40 15.32
N ILE A 11 -26.62 1.15 15.15
CA ILE A 11 -27.69 2.13 15.45
C ILE A 11 -27.81 2.41 16.96
N LEU A 12 -27.56 1.44 17.84
CA LEU A 12 -27.63 1.63 19.29
C LEU A 12 -26.40 2.32 19.90
N LEU A 13 -25.21 2.15 19.30
CA LEU A 13 -24.00 2.89 19.69
C LEU A 13 -24.00 4.34 19.15
N LEU A 14 -24.65 4.60 18.02
CA LEU A 14 -24.90 5.96 17.52
C LEU A 14 -25.98 6.72 18.33
N ALA A 15 -26.85 6.01 19.07
CA ALA A 15 -27.89 6.63 19.90
C ALA A 15 -27.39 7.13 21.27
N ALA A 16 -26.18 6.73 21.70
CA ALA A 16 -25.62 7.10 23.01
C ALA A 16 -24.51 8.17 22.92
N ALA A 17 -24.04 8.52 21.73
CA ALA A 17 -23.21 9.69 21.51
C ALA A 17 -24.13 10.92 21.40
N GLY A 18 -24.09 11.80 22.40
CA GLY A 18 -24.90 13.00 22.46
C GLY A 18 -24.91 13.75 21.12
N SER A 19 -26.09 14.10 20.65
CA SER A 19 -26.32 14.87 19.44
C SER A 19 -25.65 16.23 19.55
N ALA A 20 -24.39 16.30 19.11
CA ALA A 20 -23.81 17.54 18.61
C ALA A 20 -24.76 18.02 17.49
N PRO A 21 -25.17 19.29 17.48
CA PRO A 21 -26.07 19.79 16.45
C PRO A 21 -25.39 19.56 15.09
N ALA A 22 -25.97 18.69 14.27
CA ALA A 22 -25.56 18.51 12.89
C ALA A 22 -25.63 19.89 12.23
N GLY A 23 -24.47 20.38 11.76
CA GLY A 23 -24.43 21.58 10.94
C GLY A 23 -25.30 21.37 9.69
N PRO A 24 -25.74 22.44 9.02
CA PRO A 24 -26.55 22.29 7.82
C PRO A 24 -25.80 21.47 6.75
N ASP A 25 -26.47 20.45 6.20
CA ASP A 25 -25.95 19.64 5.09
C ASP A 25 -25.79 20.51 3.84
N THR A 26 -24.58 21.00 3.63
CA THR A 26 -24.20 21.71 2.40
C THR A 26 -23.51 20.75 1.44
N PRO A 27 -23.54 21.02 0.13
CA PRO A 27 -22.76 20.23 -0.83
C PRO A 27 -21.26 20.17 -0.50
N GLU A 28 -20.73 21.17 0.21
CA GLU A 28 -19.34 21.20 0.66
C GLU A 28 -19.10 20.29 1.87
N SER A 29 -19.96 20.33 2.89
CA SER A 29 -19.83 19.46 4.07
C SER A 29 -19.99 17.97 3.71
N LEU A 30 -20.94 17.64 2.82
CA LEU A 30 -21.13 16.27 2.35
C LEU A 30 -19.93 15.76 1.52
N ARG A 31 -19.23 16.63 0.79
CA ARG A 31 -18.00 16.26 0.07
C ARG A 31 -16.85 15.99 1.02
N ALA A 32 -16.70 16.79 2.07
CA ALA A 32 -15.70 16.59 3.10
C ALA A 32 -15.92 15.27 3.84
N GLU A 33 -17.16 15.01 4.26
CA GLU A 33 -17.54 13.76 4.90
C GLU A 33 -17.30 12.56 3.98
N ALA A 34 -17.70 12.64 2.70
CA ALA A 34 -17.48 11.57 1.74
C ALA A 34 -15.98 11.29 1.50
N PHE A 35 -15.13 12.33 1.53
CA PHE A 35 -13.68 12.17 1.40
C PHE A 35 -13.07 11.45 2.61
N GLU A 36 -13.55 11.73 3.82
CA GLU A 36 -13.12 11.03 5.03
C GLU A 36 -13.63 9.59 5.07
N ALA A 37 -14.91 9.38 4.74
CA ALA A 37 -15.51 8.05 4.63
C ALA A 37 -14.79 7.18 3.60
N ALA A 38 -14.38 7.76 2.47
CA ALA A 38 -13.60 7.05 1.46
C ALA A 38 -12.27 6.54 2.03
N GLN A 39 -11.55 7.36 2.80
CA GLN A 39 -10.29 6.94 3.41
C GLN A 39 -10.47 5.79 4.41
N TRP A 40 -11.56 5.78 5.19
CA TRP A 40 -11.88 4.68 6.10
C TRP A 40 -12.17 3.37 5.35
N ALA A 41 -12.85 3.44 4.20
CA ALA A 41 -13.06 2.27 3.35
C ALA A 41 -11.72 1.71 2.84
N ILE A 42 -10.83 2.58 2.33
CA ILE A 42 -9.50 2.18 1.83
C ILE A 42 -8.64 1.56 2.94
N ALA A 43 -8.65 2.16 4.14
CA ALA A 43 -7.90 1.67 5.29
C ALA A 43 -8.25 0.22 5.64
N SER A 44 -9.52 -0.16 5.48
CA SER A 44 -10.01 -1.51 5.73
C SER A 44 -9.47 -2.52 4.71
N ASP A 45 -9.37 -2.12 3.44
CA ASP A 45 -8.87 -2.98 2.35
C ASP A 45 -7.33 -3.09 2.33
N ALA A 46 -6.63 -2.01 2.70
CA ALA A 46 -5.17 -1.94 2.67
C ALA A 46 -4.49 -2.56 3.91
N ALA A 47 -5.27 -2.89 4.95
CA ALA A 47 -4.78 -3.34 6.26
C ALA A 47 -3.76 -4.50 6.16
N ASP A 48 -4.06 -5.53 5.36
CA ASP A 48 -3.20 -6.72 5.24
C ASP A 48 -1.84 -6.44 4.58
N ALA A 49 -1.80 -5.50 3.63
CA ALA A 49 -0.56 -5.09 2.98
C ALA A 49 0.29 -4.19 3.90
N LEU A 50 -0.38 -3.32 4.66
CA LEU A 50 0.23 -2.40 5.62
C LEU A 50 0.89 -3.14 6.79
N THR A 51 0.29 -4.23 7.29
CA THR A 51 0.85 -5.07 8.37
C THR A 51 2.25 -5.62 8.05
N ARG A 52 2.54 -5.91 6.79
CA ARG A 52 3.88 -6.41 6.37
C ARG A 52 4.94 -5.31 6.29
N VAL A 53 4.52 -4.08 6.00
CA VAL A 53 5.42 -2.91 5.95
C VAL A 53 5.68 -2.39 7.36
N SER A 54 4.67 -2.38 8.23
CA SER A 54 4.80 -1.94 9.61
C SER A 54 5.78 -2.82 10.41
N ALA A 55 5.79 -4.13 10.18
CA ALA A 55 6.78 -5.03 10.78
C ALA A 55 8.23 -4.58 10.51
N ARG A 56 8.53 -4.04 9.31
CA ARG A 56 9.87 -3.50 8.99
C ARG A 56 10.15 -2.18 9.70
N PHE A 57 9.13 -1.34 9.91
CA PHE A 57 9.24 -0.09 10.66
C PHE A 57 9.50 -0.33 12.15
N ALA A 58 8.94 -1.40 12.73
CA ALA A 58 9.17 -1.79 14.12
C ALA A 58 10.58 -2.38 14.35
N GLN A 59 11.24 -2.90 13.31
CA GLN A 59 12.59 -3.44 13.43
C GLN A 59 13.64 -2.33 13.58
N GLY A 60 14.12 -2.14 14.81
CA GLY A 60 15.17 -1.16 15.15
C GLY A 60 14.86 -0.33 16.40
N ASP A 61 13.66 -0.49 16.97
CA ASP A 61 13.28 0.05 18.27
C ASP A 61 12.66 -1.06 19.11
N ASP A 62 13.40 -1.53 20.12
CA ASP A 62 12.96 -2.64 20.98
C ASP A 62 11.66 -2.33 21.74
N ALA A 63 11.35 -1.05 21.99
CA ALA A 63 10.12 -0.66 22.65
C ALA A 63 8.92 -0.72 21.69
N LEU A 64 9.08 -0.21 20.46
CA LEU A 64 8.05 -0.34 19.43
C LEU A 64 7.78 -1.80 19.07
N GLY A 65 8.84 -2.62 18.94
CA GLY A 65 8.72 -4.04 18.66
C GLY A 65 7.85 -4.79 19.67
N ARG A 66 8.06 -4.56 20.97
CA ARG A 66 7.24 -5.17 22.04
C ARG A 66 5.78 -4.70 22.01
N LEU A 67 5.54 -3.40 21.80
CA LEU A 67 4.18 -2.87 21.70
C LEU A 67 3.45 -3.43 20.47
N ALA A 68 4.14 -3.54 19.34
CA ALA A 68 3.58 -4.09 18.11
C ALA A 68 3.24 -5.58 18.25
N GLU A 69 4.12 -6.37 18.88
CA GLU A 69 3.87 -7.80 19.16
C GLU A 69 2.69 -7.99 20.11
N GLU A 70 2.65 -7.24 21.22
CA GLU A 70 1.51 -7.29 22.16
C GLU A 70 0.20 -6.89 21.48
N ARG A 71 0.22 -5.86 20.64
CA ARG A 71 -0.95 -5.42 19.87
C ARG A 71 -1.48 -6.53 18.96
N GLU A 72 -0.62 -7.21 18.23
CA GLU A 72 -1.00 -8.29 17.31
C GLU A 72 -1.63 -9.46 18.08
N ASP A 73 -1.02 -9.88 19.19
CA ASP A 73 -1.57 -10.95 20.05
C ASP A 73 -2.96 -10.60 20.60
N LEU A 74 -3.17 -9.34 20.99
CA LEU A 74 -4.45 -8.83 21.46
C LEU A 74 -5.52 -8.81 20.35
N ILE A 75 -5.17 -8.45 19.12
CA ILE A 75 -6.08 -8.51 17.96
C ILE A 75 -6.50 -9.95 17.69
N VAL A 76 -5.54 -10.88 17.61
CA VAL A 76 -5.83 -12.30 17.39
C VAL A 76 -6.72 -12.86 18.51
N ARG A 77 -6.47 -12.47 19.76
CA ARG A 77 -7.29 -12.87 20.91
C ARG A 77 -8.71 -12.31 20.82
N ARG A 78 -8.87 -11.02 20.53
CA ARG A 78 -10.16 -10.35 20.36
C ARG A 78 -11.00 -11.03 19.28
N ASP A 79 -10.43 -11.27 18.10
CA ASP A 79 -11.13 -11.88 16.97
C ASP A 79 -11.51 -13.35 17.24
N ARG A 80 -10.73 -14.06 18.08
CA ARG A 80 -11.10 -15.39 18.57
C ARG A 80 -12.27 -15.33 19.56
N LEU A 81 -12.28 -14.35 20.46
CA LEU A 81 -13.36 -14.15 21.44
C LEU A 81 -14.66 -13.73 20.76
N GLU A 82 -14.59 -12.86 19.75
CA GLU A 82 -15.74 -12.45 18.94
C GLU A 82 -16.39 -13.65 18.24
N ARG A 83 -15.59 -14.50 17.57
CA ARG A 83 -16.09 -15.76 16.99
C ARG A 83 -16.65 -16.73 18.03
N ALA A 84 -16.14 -16.71 19.26
CA ALA A 84 -16.72 -17.51 20.35
C ALA A 84 -18.10 -16.96 20.73
N LEU A 85 -18.20 -15.65 20.95
CA LEU A 85 -19.46 -14.96 21.23
C LEU A 85 -20.52 -15.25 20.16
N GLU A 86 -20.19 -15.11 18.87
CA GLU A 86 -21.11 -15.40 17.76
C GLU A 86 -21.68 -16.83 17.80
N ARG A 87 -20.83 -17.83 18.06
CA ARG A 87 -21.26 -19.24 18.16
C ARG A 87 -22.23 -19.43 19.31
N HIS A 88 -21.92 -18.81 20.44
CA HIS A 88 -22.80 -18.76 21.57
C HIS A 88 -23.78 -17.60 21.46
N TYR A 89 -24.28 -17.10 20.33
CA TYR A 89 -25.40 -16.12 20.36
C TYR A 89 -26.77 -16.80 20.11
N ALA A 90 -26.79 -17.93 19.42
CA ALA A 90 -28.00 -18.64 18.99
C ALA A 90 -28.49 -19.77 19.92
N SER A 91 -27.78 -20.11 20.99
CA SER A 91 -28.10 -21.24 21.89
C SER A 91 -28.84 -20.84 23.19
N ALA A 92 -29.77 -21.65 23.68
CA ALA A 92 -30.46 -21.43 24.96
C ALA A 92 -29.93 -22.33 26.10
N ASP A 93 -28.81 -23.03 25.88
CA ASP A 93 -28.18 -23.90 26.89
C ASP A 93 -27.58 -23.07 28.04
N PRO A 94 -27.88 -23.38 29.33
CA PRO A 94 -27.23 -22.75 30.48
C PRO A 94 -25.70 -22.75 30.45
N ALA A 95 -25.05 -23.80 29.92
CA ALA A 95 -23.60 -23.85 29.78
C ALA A 95 -23.09 -22.84 28.73
N ASP A 96 -23.86 -22.64 27.65
CA ASP A 96 -23.56 -21.61 26.66
C ASP A 96 -23.78 -20.20 27.21
N LEU A 97 -24.75 -20.00 28.13
CA LEU A 97 -24.95 -18.70 28.78
C LEU A 97 -23.74 -18.31 29.65
N GLU A 98 -23.18 -19.24 30.42
CA GLU A 98 -21.98 -18.98 31.23
C GLU A 98 -20.74 -18.72 30.34
N ALA A 99 -20.56 -19.52 29.28
CA ALA A 99 -19.48 -19.31 28.32
C ALA A 99 -19.58 -17.94 27.60
N ARG A 100 -20.79 -17.46 27.28
CA ARG A 100 -21.02 -16.10 26.75
C ARG A 100 -20.54 -15.03 27.71
N VAL A 101 -20.94 -15.11 28.99
CA VAL A 101 -20.60 -14.10 29.99
C VAL A 101 -19.08 -14.01 30.15
N GLN A 102 -18.40 -15.16 30.23
CA GLN A 102 -16.94 -15.18 30.33
C GLN A 102 -16.26 -14.64 29.07
N ALA A 103 -16.69 -15.08 27.88
CA ALA A 103 -16.12 -14.61 26.62
C ALA A 103 -16.33 -13.10 26.42
N GLN A 104 -17.47 -12.56 26.89
CA GLN A 104 -17.77 -11.14 26.87
C GLN A 104 -16.82 -10.36 27.79
N ALA A 105 -16.65 -10.81 29.04
CA ALA A 105 -15.73 -10.18 29.98
C ALA A 105 -14.28 -10.19 29.47
N ASP A 106 -13.83 -11.31 28.89
CA ASP A 106 -12.50 -11.42 28.30
C ASP A 106 -12.35 -10.52 27.06
N TRP A 107 -13.41 -10.37 26.25
CA TRP A 107 -13.41 -9.50 25.08
C TRP A 107 -13.32 -8.03 25.48
N GLU A 108 -14.06 -7.61 26.52
CA GLU A 108 -14.00 -6.26 27.07
C GLU A 108 -12.62 -5.95 27.65
N ALA A 109 -12.04 -6.87 28.43
CA ALA A 109 -10.69 -6.72 28.99
C ALA A 109 -9.61 -6.65 27.89
N THR A 110 -9.70 -7.52 26.88
CA THR A 110 -8.78 -7.54 25.73
C THR A 110 -8.89 -6.25 24.93
N SER A 111 -10.11 -5.76 24.69
CA SER A 111 -10.35 -4.52 23.95
C SER A 111 -9.86 -3.28 24.71
N ALA A 112 -10.04 -3.25 26.04
CA ALA A 112 -9.51 -2.18 26.88
C ALA A 112 -7.98 -2.15 26.87
N ARG A 113 -7.32 -3.31 26.92
CA ARG A 113 -5.85 -3.40 26.82
C ARG A 113 -5.36 -2.96 25.44
N LEU A 114 -6.05 -3.37 24.38
CA LEU A 114 -5.72 -2.97 23.01
C LEU A 114 -5.78 -1.45 22.86
N ALA A 115 -6.81 -0.79 23.39
CA ALA A 115 -6.94 0.67 23.37
C ALA A 115 -5.79 1.40 24.09
N VAL A 116 -5.30 0.84 25.22
CA VAL A 116 -4.13 1.40 25.93
C VAL A 116 -2.85 1.28 25.10
N ILE A 117 -2.65 0.12 24.44
CA ILE A 117 -1.47 -0.09 23.58
C ILE A 117 -1.53 0.80 22.35
N ASP A 118 -2.69 0.93 21.70
CA ASP A 118 -2.89 1.81 20.56
C ASP A 118 -2.59 3.27 20.93
N ALA A 119 -3.03 3.74 22.10
CA ALA A 119 -2.73 5.08 22.60
C ALA A 119 -1.23 5.29 22.89
N ASP A 120 -0.53 4.29 23.45
CA ASP A 120 0.93 4.39 23.69
C ASP A 120 1.72 4.43 22.37
N ILE A 121 1.31 3.60 21.40
CA ILE A 121 1.88 3.60 20.04
C ILE A 121 1.63 4.95 19.36
N GLU A 122 0.42 5.50 19.43
CA GLU A 122 0.11 6.80 18.85
C GLU A 122 0.95 7.93 19.46
N ALA A 123 1.09 7.94 20.78
CA ALA A 123 1.82 8.99 21.49
C ALA A 123 3.33 8.94 21.22
N ARG A 124 3.92 7.74 21.20
CA ARG A 124 5.39 7.57 21.13
C ARG A 124 5.91 7.29 19.73
N PHE A 125 5.09 6.68 18.89
CA PHE A 125 5.45 6.22 17.54
C PHE A 125 4.40 6.65 16.51
N PRO A 126 4.08 7.95 16.39
CA PRO A 126 2.97 8.41 15.54
C PRO A 126 3.17 8.03 14.06
N ALA A 127 4.40 7.99 13.54
CA ALA A 127 4.68 7.52 12.17
C ALA A 127 4.25 6.06 11.94
N TYR A 128 4.44 5.21 12.95
CA TYR A 128 4.01 3.81 12.91
C TYR A 128 2.49 3.72 13.03
N SER A 129 1.88 4.49 13.95
CA SER A 129 0.43 4.55 14.11
C SER A 129 -0.30 4.94 12.82
N GLU A 130 0.14 5.97 12.11
CA GLU A 130 -0.46 6.36 10.82
C GLU A 130 -0.38 5.27 9.74
N LEU A 131 0.60 4.37 9.85
CA LEU A 131 0.79 3.25 8.94
C LEU A 131 -0.04 2.04 9.37
N THR A 132 -0.14 1.70 10.66
CA THR A 132 -0.91 0.52 11.10
C THR A 132 -2.38 0.79 11.39
N SER A 133 -2.73 2.05 11.59
CA SER A 133 -4.06 2.50 11.94
C SER A 133 -4.28 3.88 11.31
N PRO A 134 -4.28 3.94 9.96
CA PRO A 134 -4.43 5.20 9.23
C PRO A 134 -5.73 5.89 9.62
N ARG A 135 -5.63 7.15 10.02
CA ARG A 135 -6.80 8.00 10.27
C ARG A 135 -7.13 8.79 9.03
N ALA A 136 -8.43 8.93 8.74
CA ALA A 136 -8.86 9.84 7.70
C ALA A 136 -8.37 11.26 8.01
N LEU A 137 -7.77 11.90 7.01
CA LEU A 137 -7.45 13.32 7.05
C LEU A 137 -8.62 14.09 6.46
N SER A 138 -8.97 15.22 7.08
CA SER A 138 -9.87 16.17 6.46
C SER A 138 -9.25 16.74 5.18
N ILE A 139 -10.10 17.32 4.32
CA ILE A 139 -9.63 18.07 3.14
C ILE A 139 -8.65 19.16 3.57
N ALA A 140 -8.98 19.95 4.59
CA ALA A 140 -8.15 21.06 5.04
C ALA A 140 -6.77 20.61 5.52
N GLU A 141 -6.69 19.53 6.32
CA GLU A 141 -5.41 18.96 6.74
C GLU A 141 -4.60 18.46 5.53
N THR A 142 -5.26 17.77 4.59
CA THR A 142 -4.64 17.30 3.35
C THR A 142 -4.04 18.45 2.55
N GLN A 143 -4.78 19.55 2.39
CA GLN A 143 -4.32 20.75 1.69
C GLN A 143 -3.09 21.39 2.34
N GLN A 144 -2.99 21.37 3.68
CA GLN A 144 -1.85 21.92 4.41
C GLN A 144 -0.60 21.02 4.35
N LEU A 145 -0.76 19.74 4.02
CA LEU A 145 0.36 18.80 3.86
C LEU A 145 0.93 18.77 2.44
N LEU A 146 0.14 19.15 1.43
CA LEU A 146 0.55 19.20 0.03
C LEU A 146 1.48 20.40 -0.25
N ARG A 147 2.52 20.16 -1.05
CA ARG A 147 3.36 21.24 -1.59
C ARG A 147 2.61 22.01 -2.69
N PRO A 148 3.05 23.24 -3.03
CA PRO A 148 2.39 24.05 -4.05
C PRO A 148 2.30 23.39 -5.43
N ASP A 149 3.24 22.51 -5.78
CA ASP A 149 3.35 21.80 -7.05
C ASP A 149 2.73 20.39 -7.04
N GLU A 150 2.12 19.99 -5.91
CA GLU A 150 1.55 18.66 -5.69
C GLU A 150 0.00 18.68 -5.76
N GLY A 151 -0.56 17.58 -6.28
CA GLY A 151 -1.96 17.23 -6.15
C GLY A 151 -2.13 15.81 -5.64
N LEU A 152 -3.22 15.54 -4.93
CA LEU A 152 -3.63 14.22 -4.48
C LEU A 152 -4.81 13.74 -5.33
N LEU A 153 -4.70 12.53 -5.89
CA LEU A 153 -5.78 11.78 -6.54
C LEU A 153 -6.13 10.58 -5.67
N LEU A 154 -7.32 10.60 -5.07
CA LEU A 154 -7.89 9.48 -4.33
C LEU A 154 -8.90 8.76 -5.22
N VAL A 155 -8.74 7.46 -5.43
CA VAL A 155 -9.67 6.62 -6.18
C VAL A 155 -10.16 5.47 -5.31
N LEU A 156 -11.44 5.52 -4.95
CA LEU A 156 -12.13 4.46 -4.22
C LEU A 156 -12.98 3.67 -5.21
N VAL A 157 -12.66 2.39 -5.36
CA VAL A 157 -13.47 1.43 -6.11
C VAL A 157 -14.46 0.78 -5.15
N ASN A 158 -15.75 0.79 -5.48
CA ASN A 158 -16.74 0.04 -4.72
C ASN A 158 -17.60 -0.85 -5.64
N PRO A 159 -18.42 -1.77 -5.08
CA PRO A 159 -19.20 -2.71 -5.89
C PRO A 159 -20.19 -2.09 -6.87
N GLU A 160 -20.55 -0.80 -6.71
CA GLU A 160 -21.58 -0.12 -7.49
C GLU A 160 -21.04 0.96 -8.43
N ALA A 161 -19.91 1.60 -8.08
CA ALA A 161 -19.32 2.72 -8.80
C ALA A 161 -17.87 2.96 -8.35
N THR A 162 -17.16 3.80 -9.10
CA THR A 162 -15.83 4.30 -8.71
C THR A 162 -15.93 5.79 -8.37
N TYR A 163 -15.35 6.18 -7.25
CA TYR A 163 -15.35 7.55 -6.76
C TYR A 163 -13.93 8.11 -6.82
N VAL A 164 -13.81 9.35 -7.30
CA VAL A 164 -12.51 9.99 -7.49
C VAL A 164 -12.54 11.37 -6.85
N TRP A 165 -11.54 11.66 -6.03
CA TRP A 165 -11.29 13.00 -5.49
C TRP A 165 -9.96 13.53 -5.98
N ALA A 166 -9.95 14.81 -6.35
CA ALA A 166 -8.76 15.59 -6.63
C ALA A 166 -8.63 16.68 -5.57
N VAL A 167 -7.50 16.70 -4.86
CA VAL A 167 -7.21 17.69 -3.83
C VAL A 167 -5.87 18.34 -4.13
N THR A 168 -5.85 19.66 -4.15
CA THR A 168 -4.63 20.48 -4.19
C THR A 168 -4.71 21.47 -3.05
N ARG A 169 -3.61 22.16 -2.75
CA ARG A 169 -3.59 23.20 -1.72
C ARG A 169 -4.67 24.28 -1.92
N GLU A 170 -5.08 24.54 -3.16
CA GLU A 170 -6.02 25.62 -3.51
C GLU A 170 -7.41 25.13 -3.92
N ARG A 171 -7.52 23.91 -4.49
CA ARG A 171 -8.75 23.43 -5.13
C ARG A 171 -9.08 22.00 -4.74
N VAL A 172 -10.38 21.70 -4.77
CA VAL A 172 -10.92 20.36 -4.57
C VAL A 172 -11.98 20.10 -5.63
N ALA A 173 -11.94 18.91 -6.22
CA ALA A 173 -13.01 18.39 -7.05
C ALA A 173 -13.25 16.92 -6.70
N TRP A 174 -14.44 16.44 -7.02
CA TRP A 174 -14.76 15.02 -6.93
C TRP A 174 -15.69 14.64 -8.07
N THR A 175 -15.67 13.36 -8.43
CA THR A 175 -16.56 12.78 -9.44
C THR A 175 -16.93 11.36 -9.06
N ARG A 176 -18.06 10.90 -9.60
CA ARG A 176 -18.54 9.52 -9.50
C ARG A 176 -18.63 8.94 -10.90
N ALA A 177 -17.83 7.92 -11.19
CA ALA A 177 -17.92 7.15 -12.41
C ALA A 177 -18.99 6.06 -12.25
N GLU A 178 -20.24 6.40 -12.54
CA GLU A 178 -21.40 5.52 -12.36
C GLU A 178 -21.35 4.24 -13.20
N THR A 179 -20.62 4.27 -14.32
CA THR A 179 -20.49 3.13 -15.23
C THR A 179 -19.32 2.21 -14.91
N LEU A 180 -18.47 2.57 -13.93
CA LEU A 180 -17.29 1.79 -13.53
C LEU A 180 -17.48 1.23 -12.13
N ASP A 181 -18.33 0.21 -12.02
CA ASP A 181 -18.36 -0.67 -10.85
C ASP A 181 -17.08 -1.51 -10.74
N GLU A 182 -16.87 -2.12 -9.57
CA GLU A 182 -15.72 -2.98 -9.28
C GLU A 182 -15.51 -4.08 -10.32
N ALA A 183 -16.55 -4.78 -10.73
CA ALA A 183 -16.46 -5.90 -11.66
C ALA A 183 -15.96 -5.45 -13.04
N ARG A 184 -16.50 -4.35 -13.55
CA ARG A 184 -16.10 -3.77 -14.84
C ARG A 184 -14.71 -3.18 -14.78
N LEU A 185 -14.35 -2.52 -13.68
CA LEU A 185 -13.02 -1.97 -13.49
C LEU A 185 -11.97 -3.08 -13.43
N ASN A 186 -12.24 -4.16 -12.71
CA ASN A 186 -11.36 -5.35 -12.66
C ASN A 186 -11.15 -5.93 -14.06
N ALA A 187 -12.23 -6.17 -14.83
CA ALA A 187 -12.11 -6.67 -16.20
C ALA A 187 -11.33 -5.72 -17.13
N THR A 188 -11.49 -4.42 -16.95
CA THR A 188 -10.78 -3.38 -17.73
C THR A 188 -9.29 -3.38 -17.40
N VAL A 189 -8.95 -3.40 -16.11
CA VAL A 189 -7.56 -3.43 -15.65
C VAL A 189 -6.87 -4.73 -16.05
N ASP A 190 -7.54 -5.87 -15.95
CA ASP A 190 -6.98 -7.17 -16.35
C ASP A 190 -6.64 -7.18 -17.83
N ARG A 191 -7.51 -6.64 -18.69
CA ARG A 191 -7.23 -6.48 -20.12
C ARG A 191 -5.98 -5.62 -20.36
N LEU A 192 -5.90 -4.45 -19.70
CA LEU A 192 -4.76 -3.55 -19.84
C LEU A 192 -3.46 -4.22 -19.34
N ARG A 193 -3.50 -4.91 -18.20
CA ARG A 193 -2.36 -5.67 -17.66
C ARG A 193 -1.90 -6.80 -18.57
N GLN A 194 -2.83 -7.52 -19.19
CA GLN A 194 -2.50 -8.55 -20.18
C GLN A 194 -1.77 -7.95 -21.39
N SER A 195 -2.17 -6.77 -21.83
CA SER A 195 -1.52 -6.06 -22.94
C SER A 195 -0.16 -5.42 -22.59
N LEU A 196 0.17 -5.31 -21.30
CA LEU A 196 1.49 -4.90 -20.80
C LEU A 196 2.44 -6.10 -20.59
N SER A 197 1.86 -7.29 -20.45
CA SER A 197 2.60 -8.50 -20.12
C SER A 197 3.36 -9.01 -21.34
N ALA A 198 4.65 -8.68 -21.41
CA ALA A 198 5.55 -9.29 -22.37
C ALA A 198 5.64 -10.80 -22.08
N THR A 199 5.20 -11.65 -23.01
CA THR A 199 5.69 -13.02 -23.07
C THR A 199 7.19 -12.95 -23.31
N ALA A 200 8.00 -13.37 -22.33
CA ALA A 200 9.44 -13.46 -22.52
C ALA A 200 9.71 -14.39 -23.69
N ALA A 201 10.33 -13.88 -24.76
CA ALA A 201 10.80 -14.72 -25.84
C ALA A 201 11.89 -15.65 -25.30
N PRO A 202 11.85 -16.97 -25.57
CA PRO A 202 12.91 -17.87 -25.16
C PRO A 202 14.04 -17.80 -26.18
N ARG A 203 15.21 -17.25 -25.83
CA ARG A 203 16.45 -17.53 -26.59
C ARG A 203 17.69 -17.53 -25.69
N GLY A 204 18.36 -18.69 -25.66
CA GLY A 204 19.82 -18.86 -25.53
C GLY A 204 20.48 -18.48 -24.22
N ASP A 205 21.68 -18.99 -23.98
CA ASP A 205 22.47 -18.70 -22.77
C ASP A 205 23.10 -17.30 -22.69
N ASP A 206 23.00 -16.55 -23.78
CA ASP A 206 23.57 -15.22 -23.92
C ASP A 206 22.52 -14.13 -23.66
N VAL A 207 22.82 -13.27 -22.69
CA VAL A 207 22.00 -12.11 -22.34
C VAL A 207 22.22 -11.01 -23.39
N ASP A 208 21.42 -11.02 -24.45
CA ASP A 208 21.34 -9.92 -25.41
C ASP A 208 20.48 -8.78 -24.80
N PRO A 209 20.97 -7.52 -24.72
CA PRO A 209 20.18 -6.36 -24.28
C PRO A 209 18.88 -6.12 -25.07
N THR A 210 18.74 -6.72 -26.27
CA THR A 210 17.49 -6.71 -27.03
C THR A 210 16.41 -7.64 -26.45
N LEU A 211 16.71 -8.44 -25.40
CA LEU A 211 15.76 -9.30 -24.69
C LEU A 211 14.66 -8.54 -23.92
N PHE A 212 14.82 -7.24 -23.68
CA PHE A 212 13.72 -6.40 -23.18
C PHE A 212 12.64 -6.13 -24.25
N ALA A 213 12.94 -6.39 -25.52
CA ALA A 213 11.99 -6.39 -26.63
C ALA A 213 11.39 -7.80 -26.85
N GLY A 214 11.00 -8.48 -25.77
CA GLY A 214 10.09 -9.62 -25.89
C GLY A 214 8.91 -9.23 -26.79
N ARG A 215 8.53 -10.09 -27.72
CA ARG A 215 7.36 -9.83 -28.57
C ARG A 215 6.16 -9.72 -27.62
N GLN A 216 5.63 -8.52 -27.45
CA GLN A 216 4.39 -8.31 -26.72
C GLN A 216 3.33 -9.22 -27.37
N PRO A 217 2.70 -10.13 -26.62
CA PRO A 217 1.75 -11.10 -27.18
C PRO A 217 0.54 -10.38 -27.79
N ALA A 218 0.23 -9.17 -27.29
CA ALA A 218 -0.75 -8.26 -27.84
C ALA A 218 -0.25 -6.81 -27.75
N PRO A 219 -0.60 -5.94 -28.72
CA PRO A 219 -0.42 -4.50 -28.59
C PRO A 219 -1.13 -3.93 -27.36
N PHE A 220 -0.59 -2.87 -26.77
CA PHE A 220 -1.23 -2.16 -25.66
C PHE A 220 -2.52 -1.47 -26.12
N ASP A 221 -3.66 -1.77 -25.48
CA ASP A 221 -4.97 -1.21 -25.85
C ASP A 221 -5.08 0.25 -25.40
N ARG A 222 -4.62 1.17 -26.27
CA ARG A 222 -4.63 2.61 -25.98
C ARG A 222 -6.05 3.19 -25.94
N SER A 223 -7.02 2.53 -26.59
CA SER A 223 -8.41 2.97 -26.62
C SER A 223 -9.10 2.70 -25.30
N GLU A 224 -8.86 1.52 -24.72
CA GLU A 224 -9.29 1.15 -23.38
C GLU A 224 -8.61 2.02 -22.31
N SER A 225 -7.31 2.30 -22.49
CA SER A 225 -6.56 3.23 -21.64
C SER A 225 -7.17 4.65 -21.62
N TRP A 226 -7.52 5.18 -22.80
CA TRP A 226 -8.19 6.49 -22.94
C TRP A 226 -9.58 6.49 -22.29
N ARG A 227 -10.34 5.40 -22.47
CA ARG A 227 -11.66 5.25 -21.86
C ARG A 227 -11.57 5.27 -20.33
N LEU A 228 -10.59 4.58 -19.76
CA LEU A 228 -10.39 4.56 -18.32
C LEU A 228 -9.98 5.95 -17.79
N TYR A 229 -9.03 6.62 -18.45
CA TYR A 229 -8.64 7.99 -18.10
C TYR A 229 -9.81 8.99 -18.19
N SER A 230 -10.59 8.93 -19.28
CA SER A 230 -11.69 9.88 -19.52
C SER A 230 -12.82 9.75 -18.50
N GLN A 231 -13.02 8.56 -17.94
CA GLN A 231 -14.06 8.34 -16.93
C GLN A 231 -13.58 8.64 -15.50
N LEU A 232 -12.30 8.41 -15.20
CA LEU A 232 -11.76 8.56 -13.84
C LEU A 232 -11.08 9.90 -13.59
N ILE A 233 -10.15 10.30 -14.45
CA ILE A 233 -9.21 11.40 -14.17
C ILE A 233 -9.64 12.68 -14.88
N LEU A 234 -10.04 12.59 -16.16
CA LEU A 234 -10.42 13.77 -16.95
C LEU A 234 -11.48 14.66 -16.28
N PRO A 235 -12.53 14.15 -15.60
CA PRO A 235 -13.55 15.00 -14.98
C PRO A 235 -13.02 15.88 -13.85
N VAL A 236 -11.88 15.52 -13.25
CA VAL A 236 -11.27 16.25 -12.12
C VAL A 236 -9.90 16.85 -12.47
N GLU A 237 -9.38 16.61 -13.67
CA GLU A 237 -8.01 16.95 -14.06
C GLU A 237 -7.72 18.46 -13.98
N GLU A 238 -8.69 19.32 -14.28
CA GLU A 238 -8.53 20.79 -14.20
C GLU A 238 -8.10 21.24 -12.78
N THR A 239 -8.45 20.47 -11.75
CA THR A 239 -7.99 20.71 -10.37
C THR A 239 -6.47 20.68 -10.25
N PHE A 240 -5.80 19.85 -11.05
CA PHE A 240 -4.35 19.67 -11.08
C PHE A 240 -3.64 20.60 -12.06
N LYS A 241 -4.35 21.58 -12.64
CA LYS A 241 -3.69 22.61 -13.46
C LYS A 241 -2.56 23.27 -12.67
N ASP A 242 -1.41 23.43 -13.32
CA ASP A 242 -0.16 23.97 -12.78
C ASP A 242 0.54 23.08 -11.73
N LYS A 243 0.11 21.81 -11.58
CA LYS A 243 0.79 20.82 -10.71
C LYS A 243 1.69 19.93 -11.56
N THR A 244 2.85 19.59 -11.00
CA THR A 244 3.84 18.72 -11.66
C THR A 244 3.87 17.32 -11.07
N THR A 245 3.39 17.15 -9.83
CA THR A 245 3.41 15.87 -9.12
C THR A 245 2.00 15.47 -8.71
N LEU A 246 1.63 14.24 -9.06
CA LEU A 246 0.35 13.65 -8.70
C LEU A 246 0.57 12.48 -7.74
N ILE A 247 0.15 12.68 -6.50
CA ILE A 247 0.17 11.68 -5.45
C ILE A 247 -1.11 10.86 -5.56
N THR A 248 -1.02 9.55 -5.73
CA THR A 248 -2.17 8.69 -6.02
C THR A 248 -2.41 7.73 -4.86
N VAL A 249 -3.67 7.62 -4.42
CA VAL A 249 -4.14 6.62 -3.47
C VAL A 249 -5.27 5.87 -4.14
N THR A 250 -5.08 4.59 -4.45
CA THR A 250 -6.02 3.78 -5.24
C THR A 250 -6.33 2.46 -4.54
N THR A 251 -7.53 1.92 -4.74
CA THR A 251 -7.91 0.57 -4.27
C THR A 251 -8.27 -0.40 -5.39
N GLY A 252 -8.53 -1.65 -5.00
CA GLY A 252 -8.97 -2.71 -5.91
C GLY A 252 -7.97 -2.99 -7.03
N ALA A 253 -8.47 -3.35 -8.21
CA ALA A 253 -7.61 -3.67 -9.35
C ALA A 253 -6.72 -2.51 -9.80
N LEU A 254 -7.08 -1.25 -9.55
CA LEU A 254 -6.24 -0.10 -9.94
C LEU A 254 -4.86 -0.13 -9.26
N THR A 255 -4.74 -0.76 -8.10
CA THR A 255 -3.43 -0.98 -7.44
C THR A 255 -2.45 -1.78 -8.30
N ALA A 256 -2.97 -2.59 -9.22
CA ALA A 256 -2.19 -3.42 -10.12
C ALA A 256 -1.90 -2.72 -11.46
N LEU A 257 -2.50 -1.56 -11.75
CA LEU A 257 -2.26 -0.83 -13.00
C LEU A 257 -1.40 0.42 -12.72
N PRO A 258 -0.19 0.52 -13.31
CA PRO A 258 0.56 1.78 -13.24
C PRO A 258 -0.22 2.88 -13.96
N LEU A 259 -0.76 3.86 -13.24
CA LEU A 259 -1.56 4.93 -13.86
C LEU A 259 -0.77 5.76 -14.89
N SER A 260 0.56 5.67 -14.88
CA SER A 260 1.44 6.29 -15.88
C SER A 260 1.11 5.89 -17.32
N VAL A 261 0.59 4.68 -17.53
CA VAL A 261 0.26 4.14 -18.86
C VAL A 261 -1.10 4.61 -19.40
N LEU A 262 -1.81 5.45 -18.63
CA LEU A 262 -3.08 6.02 -19.06
C LEU A 262 -2.86 7.06 -20.18
N THR A 263 -3.61 6.95 -21.27
CA THR A 263 -3.53 7.90 -22.38
C THR A 263 -4.44 9.11 -22.09
N THR A 264 -3.93 10.30 -22.37
CA THR A 264 -4.58 11.58 -22.03
C THR A 264 -5.22 12.27 -23.22
N ALA A 265 -5.25 11.60 -24.38
CA ALA A 265 -5.99 12.00 -25.56
C ALA A 265 -6.45 10.75 -26.34
N PRO A 266 -7.49 10.86 -27.19
CA PRO A 266 -7.90 9.77 -28.06
C PRO A 266 -6.72 9.28 -28.92
N PRO A 267 -6.40 7.96 -28.90
CA PRO A 267 -5.26 7.43 -29.63
C PRO A 267 -5.46 7.54 -31.14
N ARG A 268 -4.33 7.62 -31.86
CA ARG A 268 -4.27 7.64 -33.33
C ARG A 268 -3.28 6.60 -33.82
N GLY A 269 -3.50 6.10 -35.03
CA GLY A 269 -2.67 5.04 -35.63
C GLY A 269 -2.91 3.66 -35.02
N SER A 270 -2.10 2.69 -35.43
CA SER A 270 -2.19 1.30 -34.95
C SER A 270 -1.53 1.15 -33.58
N ASP A 271 -2.13 0.38 -32.68
CA ASP A 271 -1.52 0.06 -31.37
C ASP A 271 -0.24 -0.79 -31.50
N ALA A 272 -0.07 -1.46 -32.65
CA ALA A 272 1.14 -2.24 -32.96
C ALA A 272 2.26 -1.40 -33.59
N ASP A 273 2.02 -0.12 -33.89
CA ASP A 273 2.98 0.78 -34.53
C ASP A 273 3.85 1.48 -33.47
N PRO A 274 5.18 1.26 -33.44
CA PRO A 274 6.07 1.89 -32.49
C PRO A 274 6.05 3.42 -32.53
N ASP A 275 5.91 4.02 -33.71
CA ASP A 275 5.88 5.48 -33.85
C ASP A 275 4.58 6.05 -33.27
N ALA A 276 3.47 5.33 -33.45
CA ALA A 276 2.19 5.69 -32.85
C ALA A 276 2.23 5.57 -31.32
N LEU A 277 2.88 4.53 -30.78
CA LEU A 277 3.09 4.38 -29.33
C LEU A 277 3.97 5.50 -28.76
N ALA A 278 5.08 5.83 -29.43
CA ALA A 278 5.99 6.90 -29.01
C ALA A 278 5.33 8.29 -29.04
N ALA A 279 4.43 8.54 -30.00
CA ALA A 279 3.70 9.80 -30.11
C ALA A 279 2.44 9.88 -29.22
N THR A 280 2.09 8.80 -28.50
CA THR A 280 0.90 8.78 -27.64
C THR A 280 1.14 9.66 -26.40
N PRO A 281 0.21 10.57 -26.03
CA PRO A 281 0.36 11.40 -24.85
C PRO A 281 -0.04 10.61 -23.59
N TRP A 282 0.94 10.23 -22.79
CA TRP A 282 0.77 9.45 -21.58
C TRP A 282 0.53 10.34 -20.36
N LEU A 283 -0.09 9.80 -19.31
CA LEU A 283 -0.27 10.52 -18.06
C LEU A 283 1.08 10.88 -17.42
N SER A 284 2.08 10.01 -17.58
CA SER A 284 3.46 10.26 -17.13
C SER A 284 4.14 11.44 -17.82
N ASP A 285 3.68 11.84 -19.01
CA ASP A 285 4.23 13.00 -19.71
C ASP A 285 3.76 14.31 -19.07
N ARG A 286 2.66 14.27 -18.30
CA ARG A 286 2.07 15.42 -17.62
C ARG A 286 2.47 15.51 -16.15
N TYR A 287 2.49 14.38 -15.45
CA TYR A 287 2.70 14.34 -14.01
C TYR A 287 3.75 13.32 -13.59
N ALA A 288 4.62 13.72 -12.66
CA ALA A 288 5.39 12.77 -11.86
C ALA A 288 4.43 12.07 -10.88
N LEU A 289 4.25 10.76 -11.03
CA LEU A 289 3.31 9.97 -10.23
C LEU A 289 4.01 9.39 -8.99
N ALA A 290 3.40 9.55 -7.82
CA ALA A 290 3.85 8.94 -6.57
C ALA A 290 2.68 8.24 -5.88
N SER A 291 2.79 6.93 -5.64
CA SER A 291 1.71 6.17 -5.01
C SER A 291 1.89 6.09 -3.50
N LEU A 292 0.80 6.34 -2.77
CA LEU A 292 0.72 6.13 -1.33
C LEU A 292 -0.34 5.07 -1.00
N PRO A 293 -0.14 4.27 0.05
CA PRO A 293 -1.13 3.27 0.45
C PRO A 293 -2.36 3.90 1.12
N SER A 294 -2.21 5.09 1.69
CA SER A 294 -3.28 5.85 2.32
C SER A 294 -2.99 7.35 2.20
N VAL A 295 -4.02 8.18 2.33
CA VAL A 295 -3.85 9.65 2.39
C VAL A 295 -3.09 10.05 3.66
N SER A 296 -3.34 9.36 4.79
CA SER A 296 -2.65 9.58 6.07
C SER A 296 -1.12 9.43 5.97
N SER A 297 -0.62 8.64 5.02
CA SER A 297 0.82 8.48 4.76
C SER A 297 1.51 9.81 4.45
N LEU A 298 0.78 10.81 3.91
CA LEU A 298 1.29 12.17 3.74
C LEU A 298 1.72 12.78 5.08
N ARG A 299 0.90 12.64 6.13
CA ARG A 299 1.22 13.17 7.46
C ARG A 299 2.50 12.55 8.00
N SER A 300 2.66 11.23 7.86
CA SER A 300 3.92 10.56 8.24
C SER A 300 5.13 11.11 7.49
N LEU A 301 5.03 11.22 6.16
CA LEU A 301 6.15 11.67 5.32
C LEU A 301 6.49 13.15 5.48
N ARG A 302 5.50 13.98 5.83
CA ARG A 302 5.66 15.45 5.94
C ARG A 302 5.91 15.95 7.36
N CYS A 303 5.57 15.16 8.36
CA CYS A 303 5.66 15.57 9.77
C CYS A 303 6.58 14.68 10.58
N TYR A 304 6.39 13.36 10.52
CA TYR A 304 7.00 12.45 11.48
C TYR A 304 8.33 11.87 11.02
N LEU A 305 8.49 11.64 9.71
CA LEU A 305 9.70 11.08 9.10
C LEU A 305 10.66 12.15 8.56
N VAL A 306 10.35 13.43 8.78
CA VAL A 306 11.22 14.54 8.41
C VAL A 306 12.27 14.74 9.50
N ALA A 307 13.54 14.50 9.15
CA ALA A 307 14.67 14.61 10.07
C ALA A 307 14.93 16.06 10.54
N ASP A 308 14.78 17.03 9.63
CA ASP A 308 14.92 18.45 9.93
C ASP A 308 13.53 19.07 10.24
N PRO A 309 13.25 19.49 11.49
CA PRO A 309 11.99 20.12 11.85
C PRO A 309 11.63 21.34 11.00
N ALA A 310 12.61 22.07 10.46
CA ALA A 310 12.38 23.24 9.60
C ALA A 310 11.80 22.88 8.23
N LEU A 311 11.92 21.62 7.80
CA LEU A 311 11.39 21.11 6.53
C LEU A 311 9.98 20.50 6.65
N ARG A 312 9.39 20.52 7.86
CA ARG A 312 8.03 20.02 8.08
C ARG A 312 7.00 20.89 7.38
N SER A 313 5.91 20.27 6.91
CA SER A 313 4.79 21.02 6.34
C SER A 313 4.10 21.89 7.40
N PRO A 314 3.52 23.05 7.03
CA PRO A 314 2.82 23.94 7.96
C PRO A 314 1.65 23.28 8.69
N GLY A 315 1.01 22.28 8.07
CA GLY A 315 -0.11 21.52 8.65
C GLY A 315 0.29 20.41 9.63
N CYS A 316 1.56 20.35 10.04
CA CYS A 316 2.00 19.30 10.95
C CYS A 316 1.50 19.54 12.38
N PRO A 317 0.95 18.52 13.06
CA PRO A 317 0.55 18.65 14.45
C PRO A 317 1.78 18.91 15.34
N ALA A 318 1.55 19.54 16.49
CA ALA A 318 2.57 19.67 17.51
C ALA A 318 3.00 18.27 17.98
N MET A 319 4.30 17.97 17.90
CA MET A 319 4.83 16.68 18.32
C MET A 319 4.99 16.66 19.85
N PRO A 320 4.28 15.78 20.59
CA PRO A 320 4.64 15.52 21.97
C PRO A 320 5.90 14.65 21.96
N GLY A 321 7.05 15.25 22.28
CA GLY A 321 8.24 14.52 22.70
C GLY A 321 8.73 13.38 21.80
N ALA A 322 8.50 13.44 20.48
CA ALA A 322 9.04 12.44 19.59
C ALA A 322 10.55 12.42 19.73
N THR A 323 11.06 11.27 20.18
CA THR A 323 12.46 10.92 20.03
C THR A 323 12.75 10.96 18.53
N ALA A 324 13.30 12.09 18.08
CA ALA A 324 13.91 12.16 16.77
C ALA A 324 14.82 10.94 16.69
N ARG A 325 14.54 10.04 15.74
CA ARG A 325 15.38 8.87 15.54
C ARG A 325 16.81 9.42 15.47
N PRO A 326 17.73 8.99 16.36
CA PRO A 326 19.03 9.63 16.45
C PRO A 326 19.63 9.65 15.05
N ALA A 327 19.95 10.84 14.56
CA ALA A 327 20.57 10.98 13.25
C ALA A 327 21.81 10.09 13.26
N SER A 328 21.78 9.05 12.44
CA SER A 328 22.95 8.19 12.27
C SER A 328 24.09 9.09 11.80
N THR A 329 25.11 9.26 12.64
CA THR A 329 26.34 9.98 12.30
C THR A 329 27.23 9.14 11.37
N ALA A 330 26.83 7.91 11.06
CA ALA A 330 27.53 7.03 10.15
C ALA A 330 27.19 7.36 8.70
N ARG A 331 28.21 7.36 7.83
CA ARG A 331 28.06 7.56 6.39
C ARG A 331 27.06 6.53 5.84
N PRO A 332 25.99 6.96 5.14
CA PRO A 332 24.95 6.06 4.69
C PRO A 332 25.52 5.03 3.72
N LEU A 333 25.21 3.76 3.95
CA LEU A 333 25.54 2.70 3.01
C LEU A 333 24.72 2.94 1.73
N ARG A 334 25.40 3.24 0.62
CA ARG A 334 24.73 3.63 -0.64
C ARG A 334 23.99 2.47 -1.31
N LEU A 335 24.41 1.24 -1.05
CA LEU A 335 23.81 0.05 -1.60
C LEU A 335 24.06 -1.14 -0.65
N ALA A 336 22.98 -1.86 -0.35
CA ALA A 336 23.03 -3.24 0.13
C ALA A 336 22.24 -4.11 -0.84
N ALA A 337 22.85 -5.16 -1.37
CA ALA A 337 22.19 -6.07 -2.30
C ALA A 337 22.55 -7.53 -1.96
N PHE A 338 21.52 -8.36 -1.89
CA PHE A 338 21.64 -9.81 -1.67
C PHE A 338 20.86 -10.48 -2.79
N GLY A 339 21.48 -11.38 -3.53
CA GLY A 339 20.75 -12.06 -4.60
C GLY A 339 21.60 -13.03 -5.41
N ALA A 340 20.98 -13.57 -6.45
CA ALA A 340 21.47 -14.74 -7.17
C ALA A 340 21.95 -15.86 -6.23
N PRO A 341 21.14 -16.29 -5.23
CA PRO A 341 21.51 -17.39 -4.35
C PRO A 341 21.70 -18.68 -5.15
N LEU A 342 22.38 -19.66 -4.55
CA LEU A 342 22.54 -20.99 -5.17
C LEU A 342 21.20 -21.74 -5.13
N LEU A 343 20.47 -21.65 -6.23
CA LEU A 343 19.21 -22.39 -6.45
C LEU A 343 19.43 -23.48 -7.49
N ALA A 344 18.80 -24.63 -7.28
CA ALA A 344 18.94 -25.84 -8.09
C ALA A 344 17.76 -26.06 -9.07
N GLY A 345 16.72 -25.23 -9.01
CA GLY A 345 15.59 -25.32 -9.92
C GLY A 345 15.96 -24.91 -11.35
N ALA A 346 15.45 -25.65 -12.33
CA ALA A 346 15.47 -25.22 -13.72
C ALA A 346 14.49 -24.05 -13.91
N PRO A 347 14.80 -23.03 -14.74
CA PRO A 347 13.87 -21.96 -15.05
C PRO A 347 12.56 -22.54 -15.60
N ALA A 348 11.48 -22.42 -14.84
CA ALA A 348 10.16 -22.88 -15.22
C ALA A 348 9.28 -21.66 -15.54
N ASP A 349 8.70 -21.68 -16.75
CA ASP A 349 7.73 -20.74 -17.32
C ASP A 349 8.20 -19.26 -17.46
N PRO A 350 7.90 -18.55 -18.57
CA PRO A 350 8.39 -17.19 -18.81
C PRO A 350 7.64 -16.12 -17.99
N THR A 351 6.83 -16.51 -17.02
CA THR A 351 6.10 -15.57 -16.17
C THR A 351 7.04 -15.01 -15.11
N ARG A 352 7.23 -13.68 -15.14
CA ARG A 352 8.04 -12.97 -14.14
C ARG A 352 7.29 -13.01 -12.79
N GLY A 353 7.65 -13.95 -11.92
CA GLY A 353 7.06 -14.06 -10.58
C GLY A 353 7.69 -15.17 -9.76
N ALA A 354 7.85 -14.94 -8.45
CA ALA A 354 8.13 -16.03 -7.52
C ALA A 354 6.85 -16.86 -7.34
N PRO A 355 6.94 -18.18 -7.11
CA PRO A 355 5.77 -18.95 -6.70
C PRO A 355 5.16 -18.37 -5.42
N ALA A 356 3.85 -18.54 -5.23
CA ALA A 356 3.14 -18.02 -4.07
C ALA A 356 3.86 -18.43 -2.78
N ALA A 357 4.05 -17.49 -1.84
CA ALA A 357 4.85 -17.71 -0.63
C ALA A 357 4.37 -18.97 0.13
N GLU A 358 3.07 -19.23 0.15
CA GLU A 358 2.43 -20.43 0.73
C GLU A 358 3.04 -21.76 0.24
N THR A 359 3.56 -21.80 -0.99
CA THR A 359 4.16 -23.02 -1.56
C THR A 359 5.55 -23.34 -0.98
N VAL A 360 6.25 -22.32 -0.46
CA VAL A 360 7.62 -22.42 0.07
C VAL A 360 7.68 -22.24 1.58
N MET A 361 6.55 -22.00 2.24
CA MET A 361 6.46 -21.86 3.70
C MET A 361 6.14 -23.19 4.39
N ASP A 362 6.62 -23.35 5.61
CA ASP A 362 6.23 -24.37 6.59
C ASP A 362 5.90 -23.66 7.92
N GLY A 363 4.62 -23.36 8.14
CA GLY A 363 4.17 -22.54 9.26
C GLY A 363 4.70 -21.09 9.19
N ARG A 364 5.46 -20.64 10.21
CA ARG A 364 6.01 -19.27 10.29
C ARG A 364 7.37 -19.10 9.59
N LEU A 365 8.01 -20.19 9.15
CA LEU A 365 9.33 -20.17 8.51
C LEU A 365 9.27 -20.74 7.10
N ALA A 366 10.26 -20.42 6.28
CA ALA A 366 10.37 -20.96 4.93
C ALA A 366 11.04 -22.35 4.96
N ASP A 367 10.53 -23.26 4.13
CA ASP A 367 11.15 -24.56 3.89
C ASP A 367 12.39 -24.38 2.99
N VAL A 368 13.56 -24.64 3.57
CA VAL A 368 14.86 -24.41 2.93
C VAL A 368 15.06 -25.28 1.68
N GLU A 369 14.54 -26.51 1.67
CA GLU A 369 14.68 -27.41 0.53
C GLU A 369 13.78 -26.95 -0.63
N LYS A 370 12.55 -26.52 -0.33
CA LYS A 370 11.68 -25.91 -1.34
C LYS A 370 12.23 -24.61 -1.90
N LEU A 371 12.84 -23.77 -1.04
CA LEU A 371 13.51 -22.55 -1.49
C LEU A 371 14.68 -22.84 -2.42
N LYS A 372 15.54 -23.81 -2.09
CA LYS A 372 16.67 -24.21 -2.96
C LYS A 372 16.21 -24.81 -4.28
N ALA A 373 15.05 -25.47 -4.30
CA ALA A 373 14.48 -26.05 -5.52
C ALA A 373 13.87 -25.02 -6.48
N LEU A 374 13.80 -23.74 -6.10
CA LEU A 374 13.25 -22.69 -6.96
C LEU A 374 14.13 -22.44 -8.21
N PRO A 375 13.53 -21.97 -9.32
CA PRO A 375 14.28 -21.51 -10.47
C PRO A 375 15.16 -20.31 -10.10
N TYR A 376 16.41 -20.30 -10.57
CA TYR A 376 17.24 -19.10 -10.48
C TYR A 376 16.76 -18.02 -11.46
N LEU A 377 16.84 -16.75 -11.04
CA LEU A 377 16.54 -15.63 -11.92
C LEU A 377 17.73 -15.36 -12.85
N ARG A 378 17.53 -15.54 -14.15
CA ARG A 378 18.55 -15.27 -15.17
C ARG A 378 19.01 -13.81 -15.11
N GLY A 379 20.31 -13.56 -15.31
CA GLY A 379 20.89 -12.21 -15.35
C GLY A 379 21.16 -11.58 -13.98
N SER A 380 20.46 -12.01 -12.92
CA SER A 380 20.57 -11.44 -11.56
C SER A 380 22.01 -11.42 -11.01
N ARG A 381 22.83 -12.44 -11.31
CA ARG A 381 24.25 -12.46 -10.90
C ARG A 381 25.05 -11.33 -11.56
N LEU A 382 24.92 -11.20 -12.89
CA LEU A 382 25.63 -10.19 -13.67
C LEU A 382 25.20 -8.78 -13.25
N GLU A 383 23.89 -8.58 -13.01
CA GLU A 383 23.35 -7.32 -12.50
C GLU A 383 23.98 -6.94 -11.16
N LEU A 384 24.07 -7.89 -10.22
CA LEU A 384 24.67 -7.65 -8.90
C LEU A 384 26.19 -7.42 -8.97
N GLU A 385 26.90 -8.11 -9.86
CA GLU A 385 28.32 -7.87 -10.12
C GLU A 385 28.56 -6.46 -10.69
N ALA A 386 27.73 -6.03 -11.65
CA ALA A 386 27.79 -4.68 -12.20
C ALA A 386 27.49 -3.60 -11.13
N LEU A 387 26.50 -3.84 -10.27
CA LEU A 387 26.20 -2.96 -9.14
C LEU A 387 27.38 -2.90 -8.14
N LYS A 388 27.97 -4.04 -7.79
CA LYS A 388 29.15 -4.11 -6.91
C LYS A 388 30.33 -3.30 -7.46
N ALA A 389 30.58 -3.38 -8.77
CA ALA A 389 31.61 -2.59 -9.42
C ALA A 389 31.30 -1.07 -9.41
N ARG A 390 30.03 -0.69 -9.58
CA ARG A 390 29.60 0.72 -9.62
C ARG A 390 29.59 1.37 -8.23
N TYR A 391 29.36 0.59 -7.18
CA TYR A 391 29.26 1.04 -5.80
C TYR A 391 30.31 0.32 -4.93
N PRO A 392 31.58 0.76 -4.92
CA PRO A 392 32.65 0.07 -4.18
C PRO A 392 32.45 0.09 -2.66
N ASP A 393 31.75 1.11 -2.12
CA ASP A 393 31.38 1.22 -0.70
C ASP A 393 30.03 0.51 -0.40
N SER A 394 29.76 -0.67 -1.00
CA SER A 394 28.49 -1.40 -0.86
C SER A 394 28.64 -2.78 -0.21
N VAL A 395 27.55 -3.27 0.39
CA VAL A 395 27.43 -4.67 0.80
C VAL A 395 26.74 -5.43 -0.32
N VAL A 396 27.46 -6.29 -1.03
CA VAL A 396 26.88 -7.12 -2.10
C VAL A 396 27.26 -8.57 -1.87
N ARG A 397 26.26 -9.39 -1.55
CA ARG A 397 26.39 -10.84 -1.35
C ARG A 397 25.73 -11.57 -2.52
N ILE A 398 26.49 -12.46 -3.16
CA ILE A 398 26.09 -13.17 -4.37
C ILE A 398 26.35 -14.68 -4.17
N GLY A 399 25.49 -15.53 -4.72
CA GLY A 399 25.73 -16.98 -4.73
C GLY A 399 25.74 -17.58 -3.33
N ALA A 400 26.83 -18.25 -2.97
CA ALA A 400 26.98 -18.92 -1.67
C ALA A 400 26.97 -17.95 -0.49
N GLU A 401 27.26 -16.67 -0.72
CA GLU A 401 27.23 -15.64 0.32
C GLU A 401 25.83 -15.03 0.51
N ALA A 402 24.91 -15.21 -0.44
CA ALA A 402 23.56 -14.66 -0.39
C ALA A 402 22.65 -15.51 0.52
N THR A 403 22.97 -15.56 1.81
CA THR A 403 22.28 -16.38 2.82
C THR A 403 21.64 -15.52 3.90
N GLU A 404 20.60 -16.05 4.55
CA GLU A 404 19.98 -15.41 5.72
C GLU A 404 21.00 -15.19 6.85
N GLN A 405 21.92 -16.14 7.05
CA GLN A 405 22.97 -16.02 8.06
C GLN A 405 23.92 -14.84 7.78
N ALA A 406 24.32 -14.64 6.53
CA ALA A 406 25.14 -13.48 6.15
C ALA A 406 24.41 -12.17 6.48
N VAL A 407 23.11 -12.08 6.15
CA VAL A 407 22.27 -10.91 6.46
C VAL A 407 22.15 -10.67 7.97
N ARG A 408 21.82 -11.71 8.75
CA ARG A 408 21.49 -11.56 10.18
C ARG A 408 22.71 -11.44 11.09
N ALA A 409 23.83 -12.07 10.73
CA ALA A 409 24.99 -12.18 11.62
C ALA A 409 26.19 -11.38 11.13
N THR A 410 26.43 -11.32 9.81
CA THR A 410 27.66 -10.73 9.26
C THR A 410 27.46 -9.27 8.86
N ASP A 411 26.32 -8.97 8.22
CA ASP A 411 26.08 -7.66 7.62
C ASP A 411 25.11 -6.79 8.43
N LEU A 412 24.62 -7.27 9.59
CA LEU A 412 23.62 -6.58 10.41
C LEU A 412 24.02 -5.13 10.74
N ASP A 413 25.26 -4.92 11.19
CA ASP A 413 25.80 -3.60 11.52
C ASP A 413 25.97 -2.71 10.30
N ALA A 414 26.31 -3.30 9.15
CA ALA A 414 26.43 -2.55 7.90
C ALA A 414 25.06 -2.15 7.35
N LEU A 415 24.06 -3.02 7.49
CA LEU A 415 22.67 -2.77 7.10
C LEU A 415 21.98 -1.75 8.01
N ALA A 416 22.35 -1.70 9.29
CA ALA A 416 21.90 -0.64 10.20
C ALA A 416 22.34 0.75 9.71
N ARG A 417 23.46 0.85 8.97
CA ARG A 417 23.95 2.10 8.34
C ARG A 417 23.34 2.41 6.98
N ALA A 418 22.61 1.47 6.37
CA ALA A 418 21.92 1.67 5.09
C ALA A 418 20.54 2.35 5.25
N ARG A 419 20.08 2.46 6.49
CA ARG A 419 18.82 3.08 6.92
C ARG A 419 19.07 4.49 7.42
#